data_AF-A0A7H8QP49-F1
#
_entry.id   AF-A0A7H8QP49-F1
#
_cell.length_a   1.000
_cell.length_b   1.000
_cell.length_c   1.000
_cell.angle_alpha   90.00
_cell.angle_beta   90.00
_cell.angle_gamma   90.00
#
_symmetry.space_group_name_H-M   'P 1'
#
loop_
_entity.id
_entity.type
_entity.pdbx_description
1 polymer ?
#
loop_
_entity_poly.entity_id
_entity_poly.type
_entity_poly.pdbx_seq_one_letter_code
_entity_poly.pdbx_strand_id
1 'polypeptide(L)'
;MRSYHAYFLPTLASLASAWAPPSYAGYTLQWSDSFSGSAGSSPNSNTWNIITGNPGVNGELETYTSSNANVQLSGGSTLQLVPWADGSVSGGWTSGRVESKYVFTPSAGKITFAEADIRFGTNPTSNKQGIWPAFWILGNSIRSGTAWPRCGELDILETIDGQLTGYGTAHCDVTPGGICNESNGLGGSITIPDQSWHTWRITWDRTPSSWQSETITWYMDGRQFHQISGSQIGDSTIWATLCHDPLYFILNVAVGGNWFKSWPDLIYGKLTQQRYWWGLTWTVDRFRPGIPGYCTDGFNPSKDSKKVSRRHVMRGKNVGKRIHRPSRRMNGADTSSPSHHLNQDRHCPDEETRPLSTIGRNLGDAILAQSLPAAVGVTPCSLKIINEFFTSTTKRLYPVNLGFSLDEVKLMWVRLLFTDNATYHCNVGLMQACNEIFSGDGNGSVKALHHLSRTLTRVQTRLASDDALSDSSIALVVSLISQEQISDQLDAAEIHAKGLEKMVQLRGGLGSLEGNVPLVLGICK
;
A
#
# COMPACT_ATOMS: atom_id res chain seq x y z
N MET A 1 63.88 -30.33 -20.75
CA MET A 1 63.41 -30.07 -19.37
C MET A 1 62.79 -28.68 -19.35
N ARG A 2 61.46 -28.59 -19.27
CA ARG A 2 60.75 -27.29 -19.16
C ARG A 2 60.35 -27.12 -17.70
N SER A 3 60.95 -26.12 -17.05
CA SER A 3 60.68 -25.76 -15.66
C SER A 3 59.35 -25.00 -15.59
N TYR A 4 58.40 -25.51 -14.81
CA TYR A 4 57.18 -24.80 -14.45
C TYR A 4 57.44 -23.99 -13.18
N HIS A 5 57.34 -22.66 -13.25
CA HIS A 5 57.28 -21.80 -12.08
C HIS A 5 55.82 -21.72 -11.61
N ALA A 6 55.54 -22.31 -10.44
CA ALA A 6 54.29 -22.13 -9.74
C ALA A 6 54.30 -20.78 -9.03
N TYR A 7 53.45 -19.85 -9.48
CA TYR A 7 53.20 -18.62 -8.75
C TYR A 7 52.25 -18.91 -7.59
N PHE A 8 52.77 -18.87 -6.36
CA PHE A 8 51.96 -18.81 -5.15
C PHE A 8 51.32 -17.41 -5.10
N LEU A 9 50.01 -17.34 -5.36
CA LEU A 9 49.20 -16.17 -5.04
C LEU A 9 48.99 -16.13 -3.53
N PRO A 10 49.41 -15.07 -2.82
CA PRO A 10 49.13 -14.94 -1.41
C PRO A 10 47.61 -14.72 -1.25
N THR A 11 46.93 -15.63 -0.57
CA THR A 11 45.56 -15.43 -0.10
C THR A 11 45.60 -14.32 0.95
N LEU A 12 45.34 -13.08 0.51
CA LEU A 12 44.99 -11.99 1.41
C LEU A 12 43.68 -12.38 2.09
N ALA A 13 43.76 -12.80 3.35
CA ALA A 13 42.60 -12.86 4.23
C ALA A 13 42.05 -11.43 4.32
N SER A 14 40.90 -11.19 3.70
CA SER A 14 40.14 -9.96 3.92
C SER A 14 39.80 -9.91 5.40
N LEU A 15 40.45 -9.02 6.14
CA LEU A 15 39.98 -8.61 7.46
C LEU A 15 38.63 -7.93 7.23
N ALA A 16 37.55 -8.69 7.33
CA ALA A 16 36.21 -8.16 7.36
C ALA A 16 36.11 -7.34 8.66
N SER A 17 36.17 -6.02 8.53
CA SER A 17 35.79 -5.11 9.62
C SER A 17 34.33 -5.42 9.95
N ALA A 18 34.09 -6.09 11.07
CA ALA A 18 32.75 -6.28 11.59
C ALA A 18 32.11 -4.90 11.77
N TRP A 19 30.94 -4.67 11.17
CA TRP A 19 30.17 -3.46 11.40
C TRP A 19 29.73 -3.45 12.86
N ALA A 20 30.50 -2.74 13.71
CA ALA A 20 30.12 -2.54 15.09
C ALA A 20 28.89 -1.63 15.13
N PRO A 21 27.89 -1.94 15.95
CA PRO A 21 26.72 -1.08 16.08
C PRO A 21 27.15 0.34 16.48
N PRO A 22 26.65 1.41 15.85
CA PRO A 22 26.95 2.78 16.25
C PRO A 22 26.76 3.02 17.75
N SER A 23 27.75 3.66 18.37
CA SER A 23 27.65 4.12 19.74
C SER A 23 27.00 5.50 19.79
N TYR A 24 25.89 5.63 20.50
CA TYR A 24 25.23 6.92 20.68
C TYR A 24 25.52 7.47 22.08
N ALA A 25 25.98 8.72 22.14
CA ALA A 25 26.36 9.34 23.40
C ALA A 25 25.17 9.38 24.38
N GLY A 26 25.38 8.81 25.56
CA GLY A 26 24.35 8.68 26.59
C GLY A 26 23.40 7.50 26.37
N TYR A 27 23.51 6.73 25.28
CA TYR A 27 22.73 5.52 25.06
C TYR A 27 23.50 4.25 25.42
N THR A 28 22.80 3.22 25.92
CA THR A 28 23.39 1.89 26.14
C THR A 28 23.03 0.96 24.97
N LEU A 29 23.96 0.12 24.53
CA LEU A 29 23.59 -0.94 23.58
C LEU A 29 22.96 -2.10 24.34
N GLN A 30 21.72 -2.47 24.03
CA GLN A 30 21.02 -3.54 24.74
C GLN A 30 21.04 -4.88 23.97
N TRP A 31 21.04 -4.84 22.64
CA TRP A 31 21.10 -6.00 21.74
C TRP A 31 21.49 -5.52 20.34
N SER A 32 22.12 -6.36 19.53
CA SER A 32 22.46 -6.05 18.13
C SER A 32 22.78 -7.35 17.40
N ASP A 33 22.58 -7.38 16.08
CA ASP A 33 23.10 -8.45 15.24
C ASP A 33 23.78 -7.89 14.00
N SER A 34 25.11 -7.96 13.97
CA SER A 34 25.93 -7.53 12.83
C SER A 34 25.83 -8.46 11.62
N PHE A 35 25.13 -9.60 11.72
CA PHE A 35 25.01 -10.59 10.65
C PHE A 35 26.37 -11.03 10.09
N SER A 36 27.36 -11.18 10.98
CA SER A 36 28.70 -11.63 10.60
C SER A 36 28.72 -13.12 10.32
N GLY A 37 29.32 -13.52 9.21
CA GLY A 37 29.53 -14.92 8.87
C GLY A 37 29.93 -15.13 7.40
N SER A 38 30.21 -16.37 7.05
CA SER A 38 30.60 -16.77 5.70
C SER A 38 29.49 -16.51 4.68
N ALA A 39 29.84 -16.25 3.42
CA ALA A 39 28.87 -16.09 2.36
C ALA A 39 28.04 -17.37 2.19
N GLY A 40 26.72 -17.24 2.11
CA GLY A 40 25.81 -18.37 1.89
C GLY A 40 25.45 -19.17 3.15
N SER A 41 25.97 -18.83 4.33
CA SER A 41 25.52 -19.44 5.59
C SER A 41 24.23 -18.82 6.08
N SER A 42 23.42 -19.57 6.83
CA SER A 42 22.22 -19.05 7.48
C SER A 42 22.55 -18.06 8.61
N PRO A 43 21.63 -17.13 8.94
CA PRO A 43 21.76 -16.29 10.14
C PRO A 43 21.76 -17.15 11.41
N ASN A 44 22.32 -16.60 12.49
CA ASN A 44 22.44 -17.32 13.77
C ASN A 44 21.07 -17.77 14.29
N SER A 45 20.86 -19.08 14.35
CA SER A 45 19.59 -19.68 14.79
C SER A 45 19.32 -19.49 16.29
N ASN A 46 20.29 -19.08 17.10
CA ASN A 46 20.05 -18.65 18.47
C ASN A 46 19.48 -17.23 18.55
N THR A 47 19.60 -16.45 17.48
CA THR A 47 19.15 -15.06 17.40
C THR A 47 17.86 -14.93 16.59
N TRP A 48 17.71 -15.72 15.53
CA TRP A 48 16.62 -15.62 14.56
C TRP A 48 15.84 -16.93 14.42
N ASN A 49 14.53 -16.81 14.34
CA ASN A 49 13.64 -17.83 13.81
C ASN A 49 13.50 -17.58 12.30
N ILE A 50 13.83 -18.57 11.47
CA ILE A 50 13.54 -18.51 10.03
C ILE A 50 12.14 -19.06 9.82
N ILE A 51 11.26 -18.26 9.22
CA ILE A 51 9.87 -18.61 8.98
C ILE A 51 9.77 -19.34 7.63
N THR A 52 8.96 -20.40 7.58
CA THR A 52 8.76 -21.20 6.38
C THR A 52 7.27 -21.38 6.07
N GLY A 53 6.93 -21.52 4.80
CA GLY A 53 5.55 -21.60 4.33
C GLY A 53 4.99 -20.24 3.91
N ASN A 54 3.72 -20.22 3.50
CA ASN A 54 2.98 -19.00 3.20
C ASN A 54 1.99 -18.74 4.37
N PRO A 55 2.09 -17.61 5.10
CA PRO A 55 1.18 -17.31 6.20
C PRO A 55 -0.29 -17.10 5.77
N GLY A 56 -0.54 -16.77 4.51
CA GLY A 56 -1.87 -16.62 3.92
C GLY A 56 -2.65 -15.40 4.40
N VAL A 57 -1.95 -14.36 4.90
CA VAL A 57 -2.59 -13.23 5.60
C VAL A 57 -2.88 -12.02 4.72
N ASN A 58 -2.08 -11.78 3.67
CA ASN A 58 -2.16 -10.58 2.83
C ASN A 58 -2.30 -10.87 1.33
N GLY A 59 -2.67 -12.08 0.91
CA GLY A 59 -2.71 -12.46 -0.51
C GLY A 59 -1.31 -12.54 -1.17
N GLU A 60 -0.28 -12.66 -0.33
CA GLU A 60 1.12 -12.87 -0.70
C GLU A 60 1.31 -14.17 -1.49
N LEU A 61 2.18 -14.16 -2.51
CA LEU A 61 2.41 -15.31 -3.40
C LEU A 61 3.59 -16.17 -2.98
N GLU A 62 4.49 -15.64 -2.15
CA GLU A 62 5.70 -16.37 -1.78
C GLU A 62 5.41 -17.52 -0.82
N THR A 63 6.20 -18.58 -0.97
CA THR A 63 6.47 -19.53 0.11
C THR A 63 7.78 -19.12 0.77
N TYR A 64 7.75 -18.68 2.03
CA TYR A 64 8.98 -18.44 2.78
C TYR A 64 9.75 -19.75 2.97
N THR A 65 11.08 -19.71 2.88
CA THR A 65 11.91 -20.90 3.05
C THR A 65 13.15 -20.65 3.92
N SER A 66 13.72 -21.73 4.44
CA SER A 66 15.01 -21.72 5.12
C SER A 66 16.20 -21.97 4.18
N SER A 67 15.96 -22.01 2.86
CA SER A 67 17.01 -22.14 1.87
C SER A 67 17.95 -20.94 1.94
N ASN A 68 19.25 -21.20 1.84
CA ASN A 68 20.24 -20.13 1.71
C ASN A 68 20.06 -19.32 0.42
N ALA A 69 19.36 -19.86 -0.59
CA ALA A 69 18.96 -19.09 -1.75
C ALA A 69 18.07 -17.89 -1.37
N ASN A 70 17.26 -18.01 -0.31
CA ASN A 70 16.34 -16.97 0.14
C ASN A 70 16.85 -16.21 1.37
N VAL A 71 17.55 -16.87 2.30
CA VAL A 71 18.01 -16.31 3.58
C VAL A 71 19.47 -16.67 3.82
N GLN A 72 20.38 -15.73 3.58
CA GLN A 72 21.82 -16.00 3.75
C GLN A 72 22.62 -14.78 4.22
N LEU A 73 23.74 -15.05 4.88
CA LEU A 73 24.78 -14.06 5.14
C LEU A 73 25.57 -13.79 3.86
N SER A 74 26.04 -12.55 3.71
CA SER A 74 26.74 -12.13 2.50
C SER A 74 28.22 -12.52 2.42
N GLY A 75 28.82 -12.99 3.52
CA GLY A 75 30.27 -13.10 3.65
C GLY A 75 30.94 -11.89 4.30
N GLY A 76 30.15 -10.91 4.70
CA GLY A 76 30.56 -9.77 5.52
C GLY A 76 29.65 -9.64 6.75
N SER A 77 29.14 -8.44 6.98
CA SER A 77 28.28 -8.09 8.13
C SER A 77 26.86 -7.71 7.69
N THR A 78 26.24 -8.55 6.85
CA THR A 78 24.89 -8.28 6.35
C THR A 78 24.11 -9.56 6.10
N LEU A 79 22.82 -9.54 6.41
CA LEU A 79 21.85 -10.53 5.97
C LEU A 79 21.34 -10.19 4.56
N GLN A 80 21.08 -11.22 3.77
CA GLN A 80 20.41 -11.12 2.48
C GLN A 80 19.08 -11.86 2.52
N LEU A 81 18.04 -11.16 2.09
CA LEU A 81 16.73 -11.74 1.81
C LEU A 81 16.48 -11.62 0.31
N VAL A 82 16.22 -12.75 -0.35
CA VAL A 82 16.23 -12.83 -1.81
C VAL A 82 14.97 -13.57 -2.28
N PRO A 83 13.99 -12.86 -2.87
CA PRO A 83 12.87 -13.51 -3.54
C PRO A 83 13.32 -14.17 -4.85
N TRP A 84 12.75 -15.32 -5.16
CA TRP A 84 13.00 -16.08 -6.39
C TRP A 84 11.70 -16.57 -7.01
N ALA A 85 11.58 -16.43 -8.33
CA ALA A 85 10.56 -17.13 -9.09
C ALA A 85 10.86 -18.64 -9.03
N ASP A 86 9.85 -19.41 -8.61
CA ASP A 86 9.95 -20.86 -8.49
C ASP A 86 8.59 -21.46 -8.82
N GLY A 87 8.46 -21.98 -10.05
CA GLY A 87 7.23 -22.62 -10.52
C GLY A 87 6.88 -23.94 -9.81
N SER A 88 7.76 -24.44 -8.93
CA SER A 88 7.50 -25.67 -8.15
C SER A 88 6.71 -25.44 -6.86
N VAL A 89 6.63 -24.19 -6.37
CA VAL A 89 5.87 -23.84 -5.16
C VAL A 89 4.55 -23.17 -5.49
N SER A 90 3.58 -23.31 -4.59
CA SER A 90 2.30 -22.60 -4.70
C SER A 90 2.54 -21.09 -4.72
N GLY A 91 1.89 -20.39 -5.65
CA GLY A 91 2.07 -18.95 -5.87
C GLY A 91 3.27 -18.58 -6.76
N GLY A 92 4.15 -19.54 -7.09
CA GLY A 92 5.23 -19.34 -8.07
C GLY A 92 6.47 -18.61 -7.54
N TRP A 93 6.56 -18.39 -6.22
CA TRP A 93 7.61 -17.60 -5.58
C TRP A 93 8.13 -18.23 -4.30
N THR A 94 9.43 -18.10 -4.05
CA THR A 94 10.03 -18.29 -2.73
C THR A 94 10.64 -17.00 -2.23
N SER A 95 10.68 -16.82 -0.91
CA SER A 95 11.36 -15.67 -0.31
C SER A 95 11.85 -15.96 1.12
N GLY A 96 12.39 -14.94 1.78
CA GLY A 96 12.92 -15.01 3.14
C GLY A 96 12.15 -14.14 4.13
N ARG A 97 11.85 -14.72 5.30
CA ARG A 97 11.33 -14.03 6.49
C ARG A 97 12.06 -14.54 7.72
N VAL A 98 12.55 -13.61 8.54
CA VAL A 98 13.18 -13.92 9.83
C VAL A 98 12.55 -13.10 10.94
N GLU A 99 12.39 -13.71 12.11
CA GLU A 99 11.87 -13.07 13.31
C GLU A 99 12.87 -13.18 14.45
N SER A 100 13.08 -12.11 15.22
CA SER A 100 14.00 -12.17 16.34
C SER A 100 13.46 -13.11 17.43
N LYS A 101 14.37 -13.89 18.02
CA LYS A 101 14.17 -14.54 19.32
C LYS A 101 14.30 -13.54 20.46
N TYR A 102 15.06 -12.47 20.24
CA TYR A 102 15.12 -11.34 21.15
C TYR A 102 13.75 -10.66 21.22
N VAL A 103 13.29 -10.40 22.45
CA VAL A 103 12.04 -9.72 22.77
C VAL A 103 12.39 -8.60 23.74
N PHE A 104 11.82 -7.42 23.53
CA PHE A 104 12.10 -6.24 24.36
C PHE A 104 10.83 -5.48 24.70
N THR A 105 10.91 -4.67 25.75
CA THR A 105 9.88 -3.70 26.12
C THR A 105 10.54 -2.34 26.29
N PRO A 106 10.15 -1.30 25.53
CA PRO A 106 10.63 0.05 25.76
C PRO A 106 10.46 0.45 27.22
N SER A 107 11.53 0.89 27.89
CA SER A 107 11.49 1.11 29.33
C SER A 107 10.80 2.43 29.68
N ALA A 108 10.00 2.44 30.76
CA ALA A 108 9.41 3.66 31.29
C ALA A 108 10.48 4.65 31.77
N GLY A 109 10.21 5.96 31.61
CA GLY A 109 11.11 7.04 31.99
C GLY A 109 12.31 7.24 31.05
N LYS A 110 12.35 6.55 29.92
CA LYS A 110 13.52 6.45 29.04
C LYS A 110 13.16 6.66 27.58
N ILE A 111 14.15 7.03 26.78
CA ILE A 111 14.05 7.02 25.32
C ILE A 111 14.68 5.72 24.82
N THR A 112 13.89 4.90 24.14
CA THR A 112 14.29 3.63 23.52
C THR A 112 14.25 3.83 22.01
N PHE A 113 15.21 3.33 21.23
CA PHE A 113 15.07 3.28 19.78
C PHE A 113 15.56 1.96 19.20
N ALA A 114 15.15 1.69 17.97
CA ALA A 114 15.57 0.56 17.17
C ALA A 114 15.94 1.06 15.78
N GLU A 115 17.01 0.55 15.18
CA GLU A 115 17.38 0.92 13.83
C GLU A 115 17.90 -0.24 12.97
N ALA A 116 17.86 -0.05 11.67
CA ALA A 116 18.46 -0.94 10.69
C ALA A 116 19.03 -0.10 9.55
N ASP A 117 20.23 -0.44 9.11
CA ASP A 117 20.74 -0.01 7.82
C ASP A 117 20.20 -0.97 6.76
N ILE A 118 19.51 -0.42 5.77
CA ILE A 118 18.81 -1.21 4.76
C ILE A 118 19.22 -0.72 3.39
N ARG A 119 19.57 -1.68 2.52
CA ARG A 119 19.89 -1.42 1.11
C ARG A 119 19.03 -2.30 0.21
N PHE A 120 18.35 -1.64 -0.73
CA PHE A 120 17.51 -2.33 -1.70
C PHE A 120 18.31 -2.88 -2.88
N GLY A 121 17.84 -3.96 -3.49
CA GLY A 121 18.50 -4.55 -4.66
C GLY A 121 18.48 -3.62 -5.86
N THR A 122 19.58 -3.50 -6.61
CA THR A 122 19.82 -2.45 -7.63
C THR A 122 19.14 -2.64 -8.98
N ASN A 123 18.23 -3.61 -9.10
CA ASN A 123 17.49 -3.83 -10.35
C ASN A 123 16.69 -2.55 -10.71
N PRO A 124 16.36 -2.32 -11.99
CA PRO A 124 15.45 -1.24 -12.37
C PRO A 124 14.10 -1.38 -11.65
N THR A 125 13.47 -0.28 -11.25
CA THR A 125 12.15 -0.29 -10.58
C THR A 125 11.09 -1.05 -11.37
N SER A 126 11.15 -1.01 -12.71
CA SER A 126 10.29 -1.80 -13.60
C SER A 126 10.37 -3.32 -13.37
N ASN A 127 11.47 -3.79 -12.79
CA ASN A 127 11.73 -5.19 -12.49
C ASN A 127 11.58 -5.46 -10.98
N LYS A 128 10.74 -4.69 -10.30
CA LYS A 128 10.45 -4.87 -8.86
C LYS A 128 8.97 -4.82 -8.55
N GLN A 129 8.11 -4.77 -9.57
CA GLN A 129 6.67 -4.84 -9.41
C GLN A 129 6.32 -6.10 -8.59
N GLY A 130 5.48 -5.93 -7.56
CA GLY A 130 5.11 -6.99 -6.63
C GLY A 130 6.10 -7.19 -5.49
N ILE A 131 7.30 -6.60 -5.48
CA ILE A 131 8.24 -6.82 -4.37
C ILE A 131 7.92 -5.90 -3.19
N TRP A 132 7.80 -6.48 -1.99
CA TRP A 132 7.45 -5.80 -0.74
C TRP A 132 8.45 -6.11 0.38
N PRO A 133 9.58 -5.40 0.45
CA PRO A 133 10.49 -5.46 1.59
C PRO A 133 9.90 -4.74 2.82
N ALA A 134 10.03 -5.35 4.00
CA ALA A 134 9.54 -4.79 5.25
C ALA A 134 10.53 -4.97 6.42
N PHE A 135 10.66 -3.91 7.23
CA PHE A 135 11.26 -3.89 8.55
C PHE A 135 10.21 -3.47 9.56
N TRP A 136 9.85 -4.36 10.46
CA TRP A 136 8.69 -4.13 11.31
C TRP A 136 8.81 -4.85 12.64
N ILE A 137 7.88 -4.51 13.53
CA ILE A 137 7.82 -5.00 14.88
C ILE A 137 6.41 -5.50 15.13
N LEU A 138 6.31 -6.64 15.82
CA LEU A 138 5.03 -7.22 16.21
C LEU A 138 4.99 -7.46 17.71
N GLY A 139 3.80 -7.32 18.30
CA GLY A 139 3.57 -7.66 19.70
C GLY A 139 3.80 -9.14 19.96
N ASN A 140 4.68 -9.47 20.90
CA ASN A 140 5.01 -10.84 21.25
C ASN A 140 3.80 -11.64 21.78
N SER A 141 2.74 -10.95 22.21
CA SER A 141 1.47 -11.55 22.63
C SER A 141 0.81 -12.40 21.53
N ILE A 142 1.11 -12.15 20.25
CA ILE A 142 0.64 -12.98 19.14
C ILE A 142 1.12 -14.42 19.25
N ARG A 143 2.34 -14.65 19.76
CA ARG A 143 2.90 -15.99 20.00
C ARG A 143 2.17 -16.73 21.13
N SER A 144 1.34 -16.03 21.90
CA SER A 144 0.48 -16.57 22.97
C SER A 144 -1.02 -16.47 22.67
N GLY A 145 -1.41 -16.19 21.42
CA GLY A 145 -2.80 -16.25 20.96
C GLY A 145 -3.55 -14.92 20.92
N THR A 146 -2.91 -13.77 21.15
CA THR A 146 -3.54 -12.46 20.88
C THR A 146 -3.55 -12.21 19.38
N ALA A 147 -4.74 -12.16 18.76
CA ALA A 147 -4.86 -11.96 17.32
C ALA A 147 -4.38 -10.56 16.86
N TRP A 148 -3.97 -10.46 15.61
CA TRP A 148 -3.80 -9.18 14.92
C TRP A 148 -5.17 -8.51 14.66
N PRO A 149 -5.29 -7.16 14.70
CA PRO A 149 -4.26 -6.16 15.02
C PRO A 149 -4.12 -5.89 16.53
N ARG A 150 -4.88 -6.61 17.36
CA ARG A 150 -4.93 -6.42 18.82
C ARG A 150 -3.58 -6.65 19.49
N CYS A 151 -2.70 -7.47 18.92
CA CYS A 151 -1.34 -7.66 19.42
C CYS A 151 -0.45 -6.42 19.28
N GLY A 152 -0.80 -5.46 18.42
CA GLY A 152 0.00 -4.27 18.12
C GLY A 152 1.10 -4.57 17.11
N GLU A 153 1.25 -3.68 16.12
CA GLU A 153 2.25 -3.77 15.07
C GLU A 153 2.78 -2.37 14.71
N LEU A 154 4.08 -2.30 14.44
CA LEU A 154 4.79 -1.07 14.10
C LEU A 154 5.72 -1.34 12.91
N ASP A 155 5.33 -0.86 11.74
CA ASP A 155 6.12 -0.93 10.53
C ASP A 155 7.10 0.21 10.51
N ILE A 156 8.39 -0.10 10.61
CA ILE A 156 9.46 0.90 10.62
C ILE A 156 9.75 1.35 9.19
N LEU A 157 9.71 0.38 8.27
CA LEU A 157 9.81 0.58 6.83
C LEU A 157 8.97 -0.47 6.13
N GLU A 158 8.13 -0.01 5.22
CA GLU A 158 7.63 -0.78 4.09
C GLU A 158 7.84 -0.03 2.79
N THR A 159 8.09 -0.76 1.72
CA THR A 159 8.10 -0.21 0.36
C THR A 159 7.60 -1.26 -0.61
N ILE A 160 6.98 -0.82 -1.71
CA ILE A 160 6.40 -1.72 -2.71
C ILE A 160 6.88 -1.32 -4.10
N ASP A 161 6.83 -2.26 -5.04
CA ASP A 161 7.07 -2.04 -6.47
C ASP A 161 8.45 -1.46 -6.80
N GLY A 162 9.38 -1.50 -5.85
CA GLY A 162 10.67 -0.82 -6.00
C GLY A 162 10.60 0.69 -6.03
N GLN A 163 9.48 1.27 -5.60
CA GLN A 163 9.28 2.71 -5.51
C GLN A 163 10.23 3.30 -4.48
N LEU A 164 10.66 4.54 -4.72
CA LEU A 164 11.50 5.29 -3.79
C LEU A 164 10.64 6.03 -2.75
N THR A 165 9.69 5.31 -2.17
CA THR A 165 8.84 5.78 -1.07
C THR A 165 8.85 4.72 0.02
N GLY A 166 9.19 5.13 1.24
CA GLY A 166 9.07 4.32 2.43
C GLY A 166 7.85 4.74 3.24
N TYR A 167 7.18 3.76 3.81
CA TYR A 167 6.03 3.92 4.69
C TYR A 167 6.40 3.45 6.10
N GLY A 168 5.89 4.15 7.10
CA GLY A 168 5.97 3.75 8.49
C GLY A 168 4.58 3.86 9.11
N THR A 169 4.11 2.77 9.71
CA THR A 169 2.69 2.59 10.05
C THR A 169 2.56 1.97 11.43
N ALA A 170 1.49 2.30 12.14
CA ALA A 170 1.07 1.60 13.34
C ALA A 170 -0.28 0.94 13.11
N HIS A 171 -0.36 -0.35 13.44
CA HIS A 171 -1.60 -1.13 13.40
C HIS A 171 -1.98 -1.60 14.81
N CYS A 172 -3.26 -1.47 15.16
CA CYS A 172 -3.73 -1.71 16.53
C CYS A 172 -5.26 -1.92 16.63
N ASP A 173 -5.72 -2.30 17.83
CA ASP A 173 -7.13 -2.36 18.21
C ASP A 173 -7.94 -3.46 17.49
N VAL A 174 -8.68 -3.11 16.42
CA VAL A 174 -9.59 -4.01 15.69
C VAL A 174 -9.57 -3.73 14.20
N THR A 175 -9.88 -4.74 13.40
CA THR A 175 -10.05 -4.63 11.94
C THR A 175 -11.43 -5.13 11.49
N PRO A 176 -12.10 -4.47 10.53
CA PRO A 176 -11.74 -3.18 9.91
C PRO A 176 -12.06 -1.98 10.83
N GLY A 177 -11.39 -0.85 10.62
CA GLY A 177 -11.58 0.40 11.35
C GLY A 177 -10.81 0.45 12.66
N GLY A 178 -11.50 0.65 13.78
CA GLY A 178 -10.86 0.80 15.09
C GLY A 178 -10.04 2.08 15.24
N ILE A 179 -9.34 2.18 16.36
CA ILE A 179 -8.51 3.36 16.71
C ILE A 179 -7.43 3.61 15.66
N CYS A 180 -6.84 2.54 15.10
CA CYS A 180 -5.78 2.64 14.11
C CYS A 180 -6.26 2.73 12.65
N ASN A 181 -7.56 2.79 12.37
CA ASN A 181 -8.11 2.90 11.01
C ASN A 181 -7.69 1.74 10.08
N GLU A 182 -7.85 0.51 10.58
CA GLU A 182 -7.52 -0.72 9.88
C GLU A 182 -8.37 -0.95 8.62
N SER A 183 -7.83 -1.55 7.57
CA SER A 183 -6.46 -2.09 7.44
C SER A 183 -5.41 -1.06 7.01
N ASN A 184 -5.72 0.25 7.01
CA ASN A 184 -4.76 1.27 6.55
C ASN A 184 -3.70 1.59 7.61
N GLY A 185 -4.03 1.45 8.89
CA GLY A 185 -3.17 1.86 9.99
C GLY A 185 -3.04 3.39 10.13
N LEU A 186 -2.29 3.81 11.15
CA LEU A 186 -1.88 5.20 11.34
C LEU A 186 -0.49 5.37 10.71
N GLY A 187 -0.45 5.75 9.44
CA GLY A 187 0.79 5.80 8.66
C GLY A 187 1.26 7.19 8.26
N GLY A 188 2.56 7.28 7.99
CA GLY A 188 3.23 8.39 7.31
C GLY A 188 4.21 7.87 6.26
N SER A 189 4.68 8.74 5.36
CA SER A 189 5.61 8.34 4.30
C SER A 189 6.75 9.32 4.11
N ILE A 190 7.82 8.83 3.48
CA ILE A 190 9.02 9.59 3.15
C ILE A 190 9.59 9.14 1.81
N THR A 191 10.11 10.09 1.03
CA THR A 191 10.85 9.79 -0.20
C THR A 191 12.23 9.24 0.15
N ILE A 192 12.56 8.08 -0.41
CA ILE A 192 13.88 7.44 -0.32
C ILE A 192 14.79 8.07 -1.38
N PRO A 193 15.96 8.62 -1.02
CA PRO A 193 16.82 9.30 -2.00
C PRO A 193 17.29 8.39 -3.14
N ASP A 194 17.67 7.16 -2.82
CA ASP A 194 18.17 6.19 -3.77
C ASP A 194 18.04 4.75 -3.22
N GLN A 195 18.69 3.77 -3.88
CA GLN A 195 18.67 2.37 -3.47
C GLN A 195 19.90 1.97 -2.65
N SER A 196 20.67 2.94 -2.14
CA SER A 196 21.85 2.71 -1.30
C SER A 196 21.44 2.39 0.14
N TRP A 197 22.40 2.48 1.07
CA TRP A 197 22.14 2.22 2.48
C TRP A 197 21.46 3.43 3.10
N HIS A 198 20.33 3.19 3.75
CA HIS A 198 19.62 4.18 4.56
C HIS A 198 19.34 3.60 5.94
N THR A 199 19.48 4.43 6.97
CA THR A 199 19.22 4.05 8.36
C THR A 199 17.74 4.32 8.67
N TRP A 200 16.98 3.26 8.90
CA TRP A 200 15.57 3.33 9.31
C TRP A 200 15.47 3.15 10.80
N ARG A 201 14.79 4.07 11.50
CA ARG A 201 14.71 4.08 12.96
C ARG A 201 13.29 4.33 13.46
N ILE A 202 12.92 3.64 14.53
CA ILE A 202 11.75 3.95 15.35
C ILE A 202 12.19 4.27 16.77
N THR A 203 11.56 5.27 17.40
CA THR A 203 11.90 5.74 18.76
C THR A 203 10.65 5.79 19.62
N TRP A 204 10.71 5.19 20.80
CA TRP A 204 9.73 5.34 21.87
C TRP A 204 10.26 6.34 22.89
N ASP A 205 9.61 7.50 23.01
CA ASP A 205 9.83 8.42 24.12
C ASP A 205 8.83 8.12 25.23
N ARG A 206 9.30 7.38 26.23
CA ARG A 206 8.57 7.06 27.46
C ARG A 206 9.04 7.89 28.65
N THR A 207 9.75 8.99 28.42
CA THR A 207 10.19 9.90 29.49
C THR A 207 9.06 10.64 30.21
N PRO A 208 7.92 10.95 29.58
CA PRO A 208 6.80 11.59 30.28
C PRO A 208 6.21 10.68 31.36
N SER A 209 5.72 11.30 32.44
CA SER A 209 5.06 10.56 33.54
C SER A 209 3.66 10.07 33.21
N SER A 210 3.09 10.50 32.08
CA SER A 210 1.74 10.17 31.63
C SER A 210 1.82 9.50 30.27
N TRP A 211 1.21 8.32 30.13
CA TRP A 211 1.22 7.55 28.88
C TRP A 211 0.65 8.36 27.70
N GLN A 212 -0.31 9.26 27.94
CA GLN A 212 -0.87 10.13 26.90
C GLN A 212 0.17 11.05 26.26
N SER A 213 1.24 11.39 26.97
CA SER A 213 2.31 12.26 26.48
C SER A 213 3.49 11.48 25.90
N GLU A 214 3.52 10.16 26.04
CA GLU A 214 4.52 9.31 25.39
C GLU A 214 4.32 9.33 23.87
N THR A 215 5.41 9.13 23.12
CA THR A 215 5.37 9.15 21.65
C THR A 215 6.13 7.98 21.03
N ILE A 216 5.71 7.61 19.82
CA ILE A 216 6.43 6.70 18.92
C ILE A 216 6.71 7.48 17.65
N THR A 217 7.97 7.52 17.22
CA THR A 217 8.42 8.39 16.12
C THR A 217 9.29 7.62 15.14
N TRP A 218 9.02 7.79 13.84
CA TRP A 218 9.74 7.14 12.74
C TRP A 218 10.70 8.12 12.08
N TYR A 219 11.87 7.59 11.70
CA TYR A 219 12.95 8.33 11.06
C TYR A 219 13.57 7.51 9.93
N MET A 220 14.05 8.21 8.90
CA MET A 220 15.03 7.70 7.94
C MET A 220 16.20 8.67 7.88
N ASP A 221 17.42 8.19 8.02
CA ASP A 221 18.66 8.99 8.05
C ASP A 221 18.60 10.16 9.05
N GLY A 222 17.97 9.91 10.20
CA GLY A 222 17.75 10.91 11.25
C GLY A 222 16.65 11.94 10.96
N ARG A 223 16.01 11.90 9.79
CA ARG A 223 14.87 12.75 9.45
C ARG A 223 13.56 12.10 9.90
N GLN A 224 12.86 12.76 10.82
CA GLN A 224 11.53 12.37 11.25
C GLN A 224 10.54 12.48 10.08
N PHE A 225 9.70 11.46 9.89
CA PHE A 225 8.64 11.49 8.88
C PHE A 225 7.25 11.08 9.39
N HIS A 226 7.18 10.45 10.56
CA HIS A 226 5.91 10.09 11.19
C HIS A 226 6.01 10.10 12.71
N GLN A 227 4.90 10.36 13.40
CA GLN A 227 4.82 10.29 14.86
C GLN A 227 3.38 10.02 15.29
N ILE A 228 3.21 9.17 16.30
CA ILE A 228 1.96 8.99 17.05
C ILE A 228 2.20 9.23 18.54
N SER A 229 1.12 9.55 19.27
CA SER A 229 1.17 9.73 20.74
C SER A 229 0.11 8.91 21.45
N GLY A 230 0.32 8.64 22.74
CA GLY A 230 -0.71 8.00 23.55
C GLY A 230 -2.02 8.78 23.56
N SER A 231 -1.96 10.12 23.54
CA SER A 231 -3.16 10.96 23.47
C SER A 231 -3.96 10.80 22.17
N GLN A 232 -3.28 10.52 21.06
CA GLN A 232 -3.92 10.26 19.77
C GLN A 232 -4.61 8.90 19.76
N ILE A 233 -3.98 7.87 20.35
CA ILE A 233 -4.59 6.54 20.50
C ILE A 233 -5.78 6.60 21.47
N GLY A 234 -5.69 7.38 22.54
CA GLY A 234 -6.82 7.67 23.43
C GLY A 234 -7.26 6.52 24.34
N ASP A 235 -6.70 5.31 24.16
CA ASP A 235 -6.92 4.14 24.99
C ASP A 235 -5.58 3.61 25.54
N SER A 236 -5.45 3.53 26.87
CA SER A 236 -4.20 3.11 27.52
C SER A 236 -3.85 1.65 27.29
N THR A 237 -4.87 0.78 27.12
CA THR A 237 -4.65 -0.65 26.90
C THR A 237 -4.20 -0.92 25.48
N ILE A 238 -4.70 -0.16 24.50
CA ILE A 238 -4.21 -0.23 23.12
C ILE A 238 -2.85 0.44 22.98
N TRP A 239 -2.60 1.57 23.64
CA TRP A 239 -1.28 2.19 23.66
C TRP A 239 -0.20 1.25 24.22
N ALA A 240 -0.57 0.46 25.25
CA ALA A 240 0.33 -0.50 25.86
C ALA A 240 0.85 -1.55 24.86
N THR A 241 0.03 -2.01 23.91
CA THR A 241 0.46 -3.05 22.94
C THR A 241 1.56 -2.56 21.99
N LEU A 242 1.67 -1.25 21.80
CA LEU A 242 2.67 -0.62 20.92
C LEU A 242 3.98 -0.26 21.64
N CYS A 243 4.00 -0.20 22.97
CA CYS A 243 5.17 0.33 23.69
C CYS A 243 5.38 -0.09 25.15
N HIS A 244 4.38 -0.68 25.83
CA HIS A 244 4.49 -1.15 27.21
C HIS A 244 4.56 -2.67 27.30
N ASP A 245 4.11 -3.36 26.27
CA ASP A 245 4.14 -4.81 26.15
C ASP A 245 5.44 -5.29 25.45
N PRO A 246 5.76 -6.59 25.53
CA PRO A 246 6.93 -7.14 24.84
C PRO A 246 6.74 -7.19 23.31
N LEU A 247 7.77 -6.78 22.59
CA LEU A 247 7.84 -6.60 21.13
C LEU A 247 9.02 -7.40 20.56
N TYR A 248 8.93 -7.81 19.29
CA TYR A 248 10.04 -8.47 18.57
C TYR A 248 10.15 -7.99 17.12
N PHE A 249 11.32 -8.15 16.51
CA PHE A 249 11.63 -7.68 15.16
C PHE A 249 11.29 -8.71 14.10
N ILE A 250 10.87 -8.21 12.94
CA ILE A 250 10.62 -9.01 11.74
C ILE A 250 11.30 -8.33 10.54
N LEU A 251 11.99 -9.14 9.74
CA LEU A 251 12.55 -8.76 8.45
C LEU A 251 12.03 -9.74 7.40
N ASN A 252 11.42 -9.23 6.34
CA ASN A 252 11.00 -10.06 5.21
C ASN A 252 11.05 -9.30 3.88
N VAL A 253 10.96 -10.07 2.81
CA VAL A 253 10.62 -9.57 1.48
C VAL A 253 9.42 -10.38 0.98
N ALA A 254 8.22 -9.82 1.09
CA ALA A 254 7.03 -10.42 0.50
C ALA A 254 7.04 -10.25 -1.03
N VAL A 255 6.31 -11.11 -1.73
CA VAL A 255 6.08 -11.02 -3.16
C VAL A 255 4.58 -11.03 -3.43
N GLY A 256 4.08 -9.90 -3.91
CA GLY A 256 2.68 -9.69 -4.15
C GLY A 256 1.90 -9.33 -2.89
N GLY A 257 0.57 -9.37 -3.00
CA GLY A 257 -0.34 -9.08 -1.91
C GLY A 257 -1.48 -8.14 -2.30
N ASN A 258 -2.37 -7.91 -1.34
CA ASN A 258 -3.58 -7.10 -1.53
C ASN A 258 -3.27 -5.59 -1.66
N TRP A 259 -2.09 -5.13 -1.26
CA TRP A 259 -1.69 -3.73 -1.39
C TRP A 259 -1.47 -3.32 -2.85
N PHE A 260 -1.16 -4.28 -3.74
CA PHE A 260 -0.86 -4.00 -5.13
C PHE A 260 -2.16 -3.75 -5.92
N LYS A 261 -2.33 -2.52 -6.44
CA LYS A 261 -3.55 -2.08 -7.16
C LYS A 261 -3.67 -2.63 -8.58
N SER A 262 -2.65 -3.32 -9.09
CA SER A 262 -2.66 -3.94 -10.42
C SER A 262 -1.56 -4.98 -10.54
N TRP A 263 -1.93 -6.16 -11.04
CA TRP A 263 -1.00 -7.22 -11.42
C TRP A 263 -0.89 -7.25 -12.94
N PRO A 264 0.21 -6.79 -13.55
CA PRO A 264 0.55 -7.26 -14.88
C PRO A 264 1.14 -8.68 -14.76
N ASP A 265 0.89 -9.54 -15.76
CA ASP A 265 1.45 -10.89 -15.92
C ASP A 265 3.01 -10.95 -15.95
N LEU A 266 3.70 -9.87 -15.62
CA LEU A 266 5.15 -9.68 -15.72
C LEU A 266 5.98 -10.42 -14.67
N ILE A 267 5.33 -11.06 -13.70
CA ILE A 267 6.03 -11.73 -12.61
C ILE A 267 6.61 -13.09 -13.07
N TYR A 268 5.99 -13.77 -14.03
CA TYR A 268 6.41 -15.14 -14.42
C TYR A 268 7.59 -15.21 -15.42
N GLY A 269 8.12 -14.08 -15.90
CA GLY A 269 9.07 -14.12 -17.03
C GLY A 269 10.30 -13.20 -16.98
N LYS A 270 10.42 -12.24 -16.05
CA LYS A 270 11.48 -11.20 -16.12
C LYS A 270 12.16 -10.79 -14.81
N LEU A 271 11.92 -11.51 -13.71
CA LEU A 271 12.60 -11.24 -12.45
C LEU A 271 13.88 -12.08 -12.34
N THR A 272 14.94 -11.59 -12.95
CA THR A 272 16.29 -12.11 -12.72
C THR A 272 16.80 -11.60 -11.35
N GLN A 273 16.88 -12.51 -10.38
CA GLN A 273 17.67 -12.42 -9.13
C GLN A 273 17.72 -11.04 -8.45
N GLN A 274 16.93 -10.81 -7.40
CA GLN A 274 17.01 -9.57 -6.64
C GLN A 274 17.45 -9.78 -5.20
N ARG A 275 18.63 -9.26 -4.85
CA ARG A 275 19.20 -9.37 -3.51
C ARG A 275 18.90 -8.11 -2.70
N TYR A 276 18.21 -8.26 -1.58
CA TYR A 276 18.02 -7.20 -0.58
C TYR A 276 19.01 -7.42 0.56
N TRP A 277 19.59 -6.34 1.08
CA TRP A 277 20.67 -6.40 2.04
C TRP A 277 20.29 -5.64 3.31
N TRP A 278 20.57 -6.25 4.45
CA TRP A 278 20.15 -5.79 5.76
C TRP A 278 21.33 -5.80 6.73
N GLY A 279 21.57 -4.68 7.39
CA GLY A 279 22.41 -4.57 8.59
C GLY A 279 21.53 -4.11 9.73
N LEU A 280 21.34 -4.91 10.78
CA LEU A 280 20.44 -4.54 11.89
C LEU A 280 21.27 -4.11 13.10
N THR A 281 21.10 -2.85 13.51
CA THR A 281 21.68 -2.37 14.76
C THR A 281 20.56 -1.90 15.69
N TRP A 282 20.33 -2.58 16.80
CA TRP A 282 19.43 -2.05 17.83
C TRP A 282 20.22 -1.30 18.91
N THR A 283 19.73 -0.21 19.49
CA THR A 283 20.44 0.53 20.55
C THR A 283 19.45 1.21 21.51
N VAL A 284 19.57 1.03 22.82
CA VAL A 284 18.57 1.50 23.80
C VAL A 284 19.15 2.15 25.07
N ASP A 285 18.64 3.35 25.32
CA ASP A 285 18.56 4.09 26.59
C ASP A 285 19.58 5.17 26.91
N ARG A 286 19.11 6.44 26.91
CA ARG A 286 19.63 7.55 27.72
C ARG A 286 18.68 7.91 28.86
N PHE A 287 19.22 7.86 30.09
CA PHE A 287 18.79 8.67 31.22
C PHE A 287 19.15 10.15 30.94
N ARG A 288 18.21 11.10 30.99
CA ARG A 288 18.57 12.53 31.05
C ARG A 288 19.15 12.84 32.45
N PRO A 289 20.37 13.35 32.58
CA PRO A 289 20.76 14.11 33.76
C PRO A 289 20.26 15.56 33.59
N GLY A 290 19.26 15.97 34.40
CA GLY A 290 18.85 17.37 34.62
C GLY A 290 18.24 18.09 33.39
N ILE A 291 17.23 18.95 33.47
CA ILE A 291 17.13 20.23 34.21
C ILE A 291 18.49 20.93 34.28
N PRO A 292 18.64 22.15 33.73
CA PRO A 292 19.87 22.91 33.90
C PRO A 292 20.14 23.08 35.40
N GLY A 293 21.17 22.41 35.89
CA GLY A 293 21.78 22.78 37.14
C GLY A 293 22.35 24.16 36.94
N TYR A 294 21.67 25.17 37.50
CA TYR A 294 22.37 26.32 38.03
C TYR A 294 23.36 25.77 39.06
N CYS A 295 24.62 25.68 38.68
CA CYS A 295 25.69 25.78 39.66
C CYS A 295 25.71 27.23 40.14
N THR A 296 24.94 27.52 41.18
CA THR A 296 25.37 28.46 42.23
C THR A 296 24.84 27.96 43.57
N ASP A 297 25.74 27.97 44.54
CA ASP A 297 25.60 27.41 45.86
C ASP A 297 24.42 27.96 46.69
N GLY A 298 23.87 27.07 47.52
CA GLY A 298 23.24 27.31 48.82
C GLY A 298 22.27 28.49 48.99
N PHE A 299 20.96 28.24 48.97
CA PHE A 299 19.99 29.02 49.77
C PHE A 299 18.76 28.19 50.14
N ASN A 300 18.36 28.25 51.42
CA ASN A 300 17.22 27.52 52.00
C ASN A 300 15.94 28.37 51.86
N PRO A 301 14.90 27.95 51.11
CA PRO A 301 13.77 28.81 50.79
C PRO A 301 12.79 29.01 51.97
N SER A 302 12.31 30.26 52.10
CA SER A 302 11.52 30.75 53.24
C SER A 302 10.08 30.20 53.28
N LYS A 303 9.42 30.35 54.44
CA LYS A 303 8.05 29.84 54.72
C LYS A 303 6.99 30.41 53.77
N ASP A 304 7.21 31.58 53.16
CA ASP A 304 6.24 32.20 52.26
C ASP A 304 6.23 31.55 50.88
N SER A 305 7.39 31.10 50.39
CA SER A 305 7.49 30.30 49.15
C SER A 305 6.70 28.98 49.27
N LYS A 306 6.70 28.36 50.45
CA LYS A 306 5.91 27.14 50.74
C LYS A 306 4.40 27.41 50.86
N LYS A 307 3.98 28.64 51.17
CA LYS A 307 2.56 29.05 51.25
C LYS A 307 1.95 29.30 49.87
N VAL A 308 2.73 29.82 48.92
CA VAL A 308 2.27 30.08 47.54
C VAL A 308 2.03 28.76 46.79
N SER A 309 2.94 27.78 46.91
CA SER A 309 2.76 26.45 46.31
C SER A 309 1.52 25.72 46.87
N ARG A 310 1.20 25.89 48.16
CA ARG A 310 0.00 25.28 48.77
C ARG A 310 -1.32 25.95 48.36
N ARG A 311 -1.30 27.22 47.93
CA ARG A 311 -2.49 27.92 47.40
C ARG A 311 -2.79 27.58 45.94
N HIS A 312 -1.78 27.16 45.17
CA HIS A 312 -1.96 26.79 43.77
C HIS A 312 -2.61 25.40 43.60
N VAL A 313 -2.32 24.47 44.49
CA VAL A 313 -2.76 23.05 44.42
C VAL A 313 -4.24 22.82 44.76
N MET A 314 -5.00 23.85 45.18
CA MET A 314 -6.40 23.70 45.63
C MET A 314 -7.47 24.37 44.76
N ARG A 315 -7.13 24.96 43.61
CA ARG A 315 -8.12 25.68 42.76
C ARG A 315 -8.97 24.81 41.82
N GLY A 316 -8.73 23.49 41.74
CA GLY A 316 -9.39 22.62 40.75
C GLY A 316 -10.51 21.70 41.26
N LYS A 317 -10.84 21.68 42.56
CA LYS A 317 -11.65 20.58 43.13
C LYS A 317 -13.16 20.82 43.32
N ASN A 318 -13.76 21.93 42.88
CA ASN A 318 -15.19 22.24 43.16
C ASN A 318 -16.02 22.86 42.01
N VAL A 319 -15.61 22.76 40.75
CA VAL A 319 -16.45 23.26 39.63
C VAL A 319 -17.25 22.12 39.02
N GLY A 320 -18.59 22.14 39.16
CA GLY A 320 -19.49 21.38 38.27
C GLY A 320 -20.58 20.48 38.87
N LYS A 321 -20.81 20.43 40.19
CA LYS A 321 -21.94 19.64 40.74
C LYS A 321 -23.26 20.43 40.78
N ARG A 322 -24.20 20.13 39.89
CA ARG A 322 -25.65 20.25 40.13
C ARG A 322 -26.40 19.04 39.57
N ILE A 323 -27.30 18.50 40.39
CA ILE A 323 -28.18 17.36 40.14
C ILE A 323 -29.57 17.89 39.78
N HIS A 324 -30.24 17.35 38.75
CA HIS A 324 -31.71 17.33 38.69
C HIS A 324 -32.28 16.15 37.85
N ARG A 325 -33.50 15.72 38.23
CA ARG A 325 -34.20 14.43 37.98
C ARG A 325 -35.35 14.58 36.93
N PRO A 326 -35.89 13.51 36.28
CA PRO A 326 -36.61 13.60 34.99
C PRO A 326 -38.15 13.50 35.08
N SER A 327 -38.87 13.84 33.99
CA SER A 327 -40.30 13.52 33.79
C SER A 327 -40.75 13.29 32.31
N ARG A 328 -41.37 12.11 32.11
CA ARG A 328 -42.44 11.61 31.17
C ARG A 328 -42.96 12.37 29.92
N ARG A 329 -42.90 11.65 28.77
CA ARG A 329 -43.96 10.97 27.94
C ARG A 329 -45.08 11.73 27.16
N MET A 330 -45.36 11.19 25.95
CA MET A 330 -46.60 11.13 25.10
C MET A 330 -46.60 12.03 23.84
N ASN A 331 -47.19 11.72 22.68
CA ASN A 331 -47.78 10.55 21.97
C ASN A 331 -48.19 11.02 20.54
N GLY A 332 -48.42 10.08 19.59
CA GLY A 332 -49.24 10.25 18.36
C GLY A 332 -48.44 10.06 17.05
N ALA A 333 -48.59 8.99 16.25
CA ALA A 333 -49.70 8.57 15.35
C ALA A 333 -49.88 9.55 14.16
N ASP A 334 -50.03 9.19 12.88
CA ASP A 334 -50.48 7.95 12.23
C ASP A 334 -50.32 8.05 10.68
N THR A 335 -50.28 6.90 9.98
CA THR A 335 -50.80 6.61 8.59
C THR A 335 -50.24 7.39 7.36
N SER A 336 -50.15 6.90 6.11
CA SER A 336 -50.63 5.72 5.39
C SER A 336 -49.89 5.61 4.03
N SER A 337 -49.76 4.40 3.49
CA SER A 337 -49.48 4.13 2.05
C SER A 337 -50.79 3.99 1.27
N PRO A 338 -50.77 4.04 -0.07
CA PRO A 338 -51.04 2.80 -0.81
C PRO A 338 -50.23 2.59 -2.10
N SER A 339 -50.16 1.30 -2.44
CA SER A 339 -49.67 0.60 -3.63
C SER A 339 -50.45 0.87 -4.93
N HIS A 340 -49.83 0.65 -6.11
CA HIS A 340 -50.36 -0.26 -7.15
C HIS A 340 -49.35 -0.54 -8.30
N HIS A 341 -49.38 -1.80 -8.76
CA HIS A 341 -48.65 -2.43 -9.87
C HIS A 341 -49.07 -1.96 -11.28
N LEU A 342 -48.15 -2.02 -12.28
CA LEU A 342 -48.16 -2.96 -13.43
C LEU A 342 -47.17 -2.57 -14.55
N ASN A 343 -46.64 -3.61 -15.21
CA ASN A 343 -45.72 -3.67 -16.36
C ASN A 343 -46.04 -2.75 -17.56
N GLN A 344 -44.99 -2.31 -18.27
CA GLN A 344 -44.87 -2.53 -19.72
C GLN A 344 -43.50 -2.15 -20.32
N ASP A 345 -42.94 -3.07 -21.11
CA ASP A 345 -41.91 -2.84 -22.14
C ASP A 345 -42.43 -1.91 -23.25
N ARG A 346 -41.57 -0.98 -23.74
CA ARG A 346 -41.20 -0.77 -25.17
C ARG A 346 -40.50 0.60 -25.42
N HIS A 347 -39.41 0.52 -26.19
CA HIS A 347 -38.82 1.49 -27.14
C HIS A 347 -38.43 2.92 -26.68
N CYS A 348 -37.15 3.29 -26.88
CA CYS A 348 -36.63 4.66 -26.74
C CYS A 348 -36.63 5.39 -28.11
N PRO A 349 -37.12 6.63 -28.20
CA PRO A 349 -36.89 7.52 -29.34
C PRO A 349 -35.71 8.48 -29.09
N ASP A 350 -35.12 8.94 -30.21
CA ASP A 350 -33.96 9.82 -30.32
C ASP A 350 -34.26 11.32 -30.06
N GLU A 351 -33.19 12.01 -29.67
CA GLU A 351 -32.85 13.44 -29.83
C GLU A 351 -33.28 14.55 -28.84
N GLU A 352 -32.31 15.48 -28.76
CA GLU A 352 -32.09 16.66 -27.92
C GLU A 352 -33.20 17.73 -27.93
N THR A 353 -33.49 18.37 -26.78
CA THR A 353 -33.26 19.81 -26.51
C THR A 353 -34.11 20.37 -25.32
N ARG A 354 -33.42 21.07 -24.38
CA ARG A 354 -33.87 22.21 -23.53
C ARG A 354 -34.71 22.00 -22.23
N PRO A 355 -34.69 22.96 -21.26
CA PRO A 355 -34.12 22.70 -19.91
C PRO A 355 -35.08 22.82 -18.69
N LEU A 356 -34.61 22.23 -17.59
CA LEU A 356 -34.87 22.45 -16.14
C LEU A 356 -36.33 22.57 -15.62
N SER A 357 -36.74 21.55 -14.86
CA SER A 357 -37.58 21.73 -13.66
C SER A 357 -37.20 20.71 -12.58
N THR A 358 -37.42 21.12 -11.33
CA THR A 358 -36.79 20.61 -10.11
C THR A 358 -37.65 19.57 -9.37
N ILE A 359 -36.95 18.69 -8.65
CA ILE A 359 -37.33 17.89 -7.46
C ILE A 359 -37.84 16.46 -7.68
N GLY A 360 -37.10 15.52 -7.06
CA GLY A 360 -37.56 14.21 -6.62
C GLY A 360 -36.42 13.39 -6.01
N ARG A 361 -35.95 13.73 -4.81
CA ARG A 361 -35.04 12.85 -4.04
C ARG A 361 -35.83 11.60 -3.63
N ASN A 362 -35.41 10.42 -4.09
CA ASN A 362 -35.75 9.16 -3.44
C ASN A 362 -34.51 8.25 -3.41
N LEU A 363 -34.33 7.64 -2.23
CA LEU A 363 -33.20 6.87 -1.77
C LEU A 363 -32.98 5.57 -2.57
N GLY A 364 -31.71 5.28 -2.87
CA GLY A 364 -31.24 4.00 -3.40
C GLY A 364 -30.02 4.23 -4.30
N ASP A 365 -28.86 3.72 -3.89
CA ASP A 365 -27.59 3.68 -4.64
C ASP A 365 -26.89 5.01 -4.91
N ALA A 366 -26.16 5.48 -3.89
CA ALA A 366 -25.25 6.61 -4.02
C ALA A 366 -23.95 6.18 -4.74
N ILE A 367 -23.96 6.17 -6.07
CA ILE A 367 -22.75 6.58 -6.80
C ILE A 367 -22.61 8.08 -6.52
N LEU A 368 -21.73 8.43 -5.58
CA LEU A 368 -21.43 9.81 -5.23
C LEU A 368 -20.81 10.52 -6.44
N ALA A 369 -21.66 11.22 -7.19
CA ALA A 369 -21.29 12.18 -8.20
C ALA A 369 -20.75 13.46 -7.53
N GLN A 370 -19.52 13.40 -7.03
CA GLN A 370 -18.74 14.59 -6.69
C GLN A 370 -17.32 14.45 -7.23
N SER A 371 -17.21 14.46 -8.57
CA SER A 371 -16.07 14.96 -9.37
C SER A 371 -16.10 14.40 -10.80
N LEU A 372 -17.25 14.43 -11.49
CA LEU A 372 -17.31 14.06 -12.90
C LEU A 372 -17.14 15.32 -13.76
N PRO A 373 -16.26 15.32 -14.79
CA PRO A 373 -16.18 16.39 -15.76
C PRO A 373 -17.54 16.57 -16.45
N ALA A 374 -18.05 17.80 -16.48
CA ALA A 374 -19.41 18.16 -16.88
C ALA A 374 -19.75 17.98 -18.39
N ALA A 375 -19.09 17.06 -19.12
CA ALA A 375 -19.09 17.06 -20.59
C ALA A 375 -19.62 15.78 -21.28
N VAL A 376 -19.95 14.71 -20.55
CA VAL A 376 -20.44 13.46 -21.16
C VAL A 376 -21.92 13.25 -20.84
N GLY A 377 -22.78 13.48 -21.84
CA GLY A 377 -24.24 13.29 -21.72
C GLY A 377 -24.61 11.82 -21.76
N VAL A 378 -24.90 11.23 -20.59
CA VAL A 378 -25.26 9.81 -20.49
C VAL A 378 -26.72 9.60 -20.90
N THR A 379 -26.98 8.81 -21.94
CA THR A 379 -28.35 8.54 -22.40
C THR A 379 -29.02 7.41 -21.60
N PRO A 380 -30.36 7.37 -21.47
CA PRO A 380 -31.07 6.26 -20.82
C PRO A 380 -30.74 4.88 -21.40
N CYS A 381 -30.51 4.80 -22.73
CA CYS A 381 -30.07 3.57 -23.38
C CYS A 381 -28.69 3.13 -22.91
N SER A 382 -27.71 4.03 -22.90
CA SER A 382 -26.34 3.71 -22.44
C SER A 382 -26.31 3.32 -20.95
N LEU A 383 -27.14 3.94 -20.11
CA LEU A 383 -27.26 3.58 -18.70
C LEU A 383 -27.72 2.14 -18.52
N LYS A 384 -28.65 1.67 -19.37
CA LYS A 384 -29.10 0.28 -19.33
C LYS A 384 -27.95 -0.70 -19.65
N ILE A 385 -27.14 -0.37 -20.65
CA ILE A 385 -25.95 -1.15 -21.06
C ILE A 385 -24.93 -1.22 -19.91
N ILE A 386 -24.60 -0.05 -19.35
CA ILE A 386 -23.64 0.09 -18.25
C ILE A 386 -24.11 -0.69 -17.01
N ASN A 387 -25.40 -0.57 -16.67
CA ASN A 387 -25.97 -1.24 -15.50
C ASN A 387 -25.98 -2.77 -15.68
N GLU A 388 -26.35 -3.26 -16.86
CA GLU A 388 -26.33 -4.69 -17.18
C GLU A 388 -24.89 -5.25 -17.08
N PHE A 389 -23.92 -4.49 -17.60
CA PHE A 389 -22.51 -4.85 -17.52
C PHE A 389 -22.02 -4.95 -16.07
N PHE A 390 -22.30 -3.95 -15.24
CA PHE A 390 -21.88 -3.94 -13.84
C PHE A 390 -22.65 -4.91 -12.94
N THR A 391 -23.85 -5.31 -13.32
CA THR A 391 -24.68 -6.18 -12.48
C THR A 391 -24.47 -7.66 -12.80
N SER A 392 -24.27 -7.99 -14.08
CA SER A 392 -24.24 -9.37 -14.58
C SER A 392 -22.88 -9.74 -15.19
N THR A 393 -22.44 -8.97 -16.19
CA THR A 393 -21.31 -9.34 -17.04
C THR A 393 -19.97 -9.30 -16.31
N THR A 394 -19.76 -8.29 -15.47
CA THR A 394 -18.56 -8.17 -14.62
C THR A 394 -18.38 -9.36 -13.68
N LYS A 395 -19.46 -9.95 -13.14
CA LYS A 395 -19.35 -11.15 -12.29
C LYS A 395 -18.88 -12.39 -13.05
N ARG A 396 -19.13 -12.43 -14.36
CA ARG A 396 -18.77 -13.54 -15.25
C ARG A 396 -17.38 -13.35 -15.86
N LEU A 397 -17.02 -12.11 -16.21
CA LEU A 397 -15.69 -11.72 -16.66
C LEU A 397 -14.64 -11.81 -15.54
N TYR A 398 -15.03 -11.46 -14.33
CA TYR A 398 -14.15 -11.40 -13.16
C TYR A 398 -14.73 -12.27 -12.04
N PRO A 399 -14.75 -13.59 -12.21
CA PRO A 399 -15.30 -14.48 -11.20
C PRO A 399 -14.47 -14.40 -9.91
N VAL A 400 -15.17 -14.46 -8.77
CA VAL A 400 -14.64 -14.16 -7.43
C VAL A 400 -13.48 -15.09 -7.00
N ASN A 401 -13.34 -16.24 -7.66
CA ASN A 401 -12.24 -17.17 -7.49
C ASN A 401 -10.90 -16.69 -8.08
N LEU A 402 -10.90 -15.61 -8.87
CA LEU A 402 -9.70 -14.96 -9.39
C LEU A 402 -9.16 -13.86 -8.47
N GLY A 403 -9.74 -13.67 -7.27
CA GLY A 403 -9.19 -12.77 -6.25
C GLY A 403 -9.45 -11.27 -6.49
N PHE A 404 -10.26 -10.89 -7.47
CA PHE A 404 -10.62 -9.50 -7.73
C PHE A 404 -11.80 -9.03 -6.86
N SER A 405 -11.69 -7.83 -6.28
CA SER A 405 -12.85 -7.12 -5.74
C SER A 405 -13.70 -6.58 -6.88
N LEU A 406 -14.94 -7.07 -7.00
CA LEU A 406 -15.87 -6.62 -8.04
C LEU A 406 -16.13 -5.11 -7.98
N ASP A 407 -16.06 -4.50 -6.80
CA ASP A 407 -16.28 -3.06 -6.63
C ASP A 407 -15.07 -2.23 -7.10
N GLU A 408 -13.85 -2.75 -6.98
CA GLU A 408 -12.65 -2.11 -7.53
C GLU A 408 -12.63 -2.14 -9.05
N VAL A 409 -13.04 -3.28 -9.63
CA VAL A 409 -13.19 -3.43 -11.09
C VAL A 409 -14.25 -2.48 -11.63
N LYS A 410 -15.41 -2.36 -10.94
CA LYS A 410 -16.45 -1.38 -11.31
C LYS A 410 -15.91 0.05 -11.29
N LEU A 411 -15.16 0.42 -10.27
CA LEU A 411 -14.56 1.76 -10.15
C LEU A 411 -13.54 2.06 -11.27
N MET A 412 -12.76 1.05 -11.69
CA MET A 412 -11.85 1.17 -12.83
C MET A 412 -12.63 1.49 -14.12
N TRP A 413 -13.66 0.71 -14.42
CA TRP A 413 -14.51 0.91 -15.60
C TRP A 413 -15.25 2.25 -15.56
N VAL A 414 -15.71 2.72 -14.41
CA VAL A 414 -16.33 4.05 -14.24
C VAL A 414 -15.33 5.15 -14.59
N ARG A 415 -14.09 5.06 -14.12
CA ARG A 415 -13.04 6.05 -14.45
C ARG A 415 -12.74 6.08 -15.95
N LEU A 416 -12.66 4.92 -16.59
CA LEU A 416 -12.48 4.82 -18.04
C LEU A 416 -13.66 5.45 -18.78
N LEU A 417 -14.89 5.13 -18.38
CA LEU A 417 -16.11 5.60 -19.06
C LEU A 417 -16.22 7.12 -19.17
N PHE A 418 -15.76 7.83 -18.14
CA PHE A 418 -15.96 9.28 -18.02
C PHE A 418 -14.70 10.11 -18.31
N THR A 419 -13.72 9.53 -19.00
CA THR A 419 -12.49 10.23 -19.39
C THR A 419 -12.78 11.30 -20.46
N ASP A 420 -13.45 10.92 -21.56
CA ASP A 420 -13.93 11.84 -22.60
C ASP A 420 -15.05 11.21 -23.43
N ASN A 421 -15.70 11.98 -24.32
CA ASN A 421 -16.88 11.53 -25.06
C ASN A 421 -16.63 10.37 -26.05
N ALA A 422 -15.41 10.26 -26.61
CA ALA A 422 -15.09 9.13 -27.47
C ALA A 422 -14.75 7.89 -26.65
N THR A 423 -14.04 8.06 -25.54
CA THR A 423 -13.75 6.98 -24.59
C THR A 423 -15.06 6.44 -23.99
N TYR A 424 -16.04 7.32 -23.73
CA TYR A 424 -17.38 6.96 -23.34
C TYR A 424 -18.08 6.06 -24.37
N HIS A 425 -18.14 6.47 -25.64
CA HIS A 425 -18.80 5.65 -26.68
C HIS A 425 -18.07 4.32 -26.95
N CYS A 426 -16.73 4.32 -26.91
CA CYS A 426 -15.93 3.11 -27.06
C CYS A 426 -16.21 2.12 -25.93
N ASN A 427 -16.16 2.58 -24.67
CA ASN A 427 -16.40 1.73 -23.51
C ASN A 427 -17.85 1.24 -23.42
N VAL A 428 -18.84 2.07 -23.77
CA VAL A 428 -20.25 1.63 -23.82
C VAL A 428 -20.46 0.58 -24.92
N GLY A 429 -19.78 0.72 -26.08
CA GLY A 429 -19.79 -0.30 -27.13
C GLY A 429 -19.19 -1.63 -26.68
N LEU A 430 -18.04 -1.59 -26.01
CA LEU A 430 -17.39 -2.76 -25.43
C LEU A 430 -18.24 -3.42 -24.35
N MET A 431 -18.84 -2.64 -23.44
CA MET A 431 -19.75 -3.16 -22.43
C MET A 431 -20.95 -3.88 -23.05
N GLN A 432 -21.49 -3.34 -24.14
CA GLN A 432 -22.60 -3.97 -24.85
C GLN A 432 -22.18 -5.29 -25.51
N ALA A 433 -21.02 -5.33 -26.17
CA ALA A 433 -20.49 -6.55 -26.78
C ALA A 433 -20.25 -7.64 -25.73
N CYS A 434 -19.67 -7.29 -24.59
CA CYS A 434 -19.52 -8.20 -23.46
C CYS A 434 -20.89 -8.69 -22.95
N ASN A 435 -21.86 -7.79 -22.76
CA ASN A 435 -23.20 -8.20 -22.31
C ASN A 435 -23.84 -9.24 -23.24
N GLU A 436 -23.68 -9.08 -24.56
CA GLU A 436 -24.19 -10.01 -25.57
C GLU A 436 -23.50 -11.38 -25.49
N ILE A 437 -22.16 -11.40 -25.46
CA ILE A 437 -21.35 -12.63 -25.34
C ILE A 437 -21.77 -13.43 -24.11
N PHE A 438 -21.97 -12.76 -22.97
CA PHE A 438 -22.28 -13.44 -21.72
C PHE A 438 -23.77 -13.72 -21.52
N SER A 439 -24.68 -13.00 -22.18
CA SER A 439 -26.12 -13.28 -22.14
C SER A 439 -26.55 -14.36 -23.13
N GLY A 440 -25.69 -14.74 -24.09
CA GLY A 440 -25.96 -15.79 -25.08
C GLY A 440 -26.82 -15.33 -26.26
N ASP A 441 -27.14 -14.04 -26.34
CA ASP A 441 -27.72 -13.41 -27.51
C ASP A 441 -26.58 -13.16 -28.50
N GLY A 442 -26.65 -13.76 -29.69
CA GLY A 442 -25.54 -13.86 -30.63
C GLY A 442 -24.81 -12.55 -30.99
N ASN A 443 -23.64 -12.72 -31.61
CA ASN A 443 -22.69 -11.63 -31.87
C ASN A 443 -23.29 -10.51 -32.76
N GLY A 444 -23.32 -9.27 -32.25
CA GLY A 444 -23.50 -8.06 -33.06
C GLY A 444 -24.89 -7.43 -33.04
N SER A 445 -25.37 -6.93 -31.88
CA SER A 445 -26.59 -6.11 -31.90
C SER A 445 -26.38 -4.76 -32.59
N VAL A 446 -27.48 -4.22 -33.15
CA VAL A 446 -27.55 -2.87 -33.72
C VAL A 446 -27.01 -1.80 -32.76
N LYS A 447 -27.07 -2.04 -31.44
CA LYS A 447 -26.59 -1.10 -30.40
C LYS A 447 -25.06 -1.14 -30.25
N ALA A 448 -24.47 -2.33 -30.25
CA ALA A 448 -23.01 -2.49 -30.24
C ALA A 448 -22.40 -1.88 -31.51
N LEU A 449 -23.00 -2.18 -32.66
CA LEU A 449 -22.60 -1.61 -33.95
C LEU A 449 -22.82 -0.09 -34.02
N HIS A 450 -23.86 0.45 -33.39
CA HIS A 450 -24.08 1.90 -33.29
C HIS A 450 -22.94 2.59 -32.52
N HIS A 451 -22.55 2.05 -31.35
CA HIS A 451 -21.48 2.61 -30.54
C HIS A 451 -20.10 2.43 -31.19
N LEU A 452 -19.85 1.29 -31.84
CA LEU A 452 -18.64 1.07 -32.63
C LEU A 452 -18.56 2.03 -33.83
N SER A 453 -19.65 2.20 -34.59
CA SER A 453 -19.75 3.14 -35.71
C SER A 453 -19.52 4.60 -35.25
N ARG A 454 -20.11 5.00 -34.12
CA ARG A 454 -19.86 6.30 -33.49
C ARG A 454 -18.39 6.46 -33.09
N THR A 455 -17.78 5.42 -32.52
CA THR A 455 -16.35 5.42 -32.14
C THR A 455 -15.46 5.57 -33.36
N LEU A 456 -15.68 4.79 -34.42
CA LEU A 456 -14.91 4.86 -35.67
C LEU A 456 -15.08 6.21 -36.37
N THR A 457 -16.30 6.77 -36.40
CA THR A 457 -16.56 8.11 -36.97
C THR A 457 -15.77 9.20 -36.21
N ARG A 458 -15.69 9.08 -34.88
CA ARG A 458 -14.94 10.04 -34.04
C ARG A 458 -13.44 9.87 -34.15
N VAL A 459 -12.94 8.63 -34.22
CA VAL A 459 -11.54 8.35 -34.52
C VAL A 459 -11.19 8.93 -35.89
N GLN A 460 -12.01 8.72 -36.92
CA GLN A 460 -11.79 9.29 -38.25
C GLN A 460 -11.81 10.82 -38.24
N THR A 461 -12.71 11.44 -37.48
CA THR A 461 -12.75 12.91 -37.32
C THR A 461 -11.49 13.43 -36.64
N ARG A 462 -11.01 12.74 -35.60
CA ARG A 462 -9.77 13.10 -34.88
C ARG A 462 -8.51 12.87 -35.72
N LEU A 463 -8.47 11.81 -36.52
CA LEU A 463 -7.37 11.54 -37.45
C LEU A 463 -7.30 12.57 -38.59
N ALA A 464 -8.42 13.26 -38.88
CA ALA A 464 -8.50 14.34 -39.84
C ALA A 464 -8.27 15.75 -39.23
N SER A 465 -8.04 15.85 -37.92
CA SER A 465 -7.76 17.11 -37.22
C SER A 465 -6.34 17.19 -36.68
N ASP A 466 -5.96 18.35 -36.14
CA ASP A 466 -4.66 18.55 -35.47
C ASP A 466 -4.50 17.67 -34.21
N ASP A 467 -5.59 17.07 -33.71
CA ASP A 467 -5.58 16.15 -32.57
C ASP A 467 -5.22 14.71 -32.96
N ALA A 468 -4.92 14.43 -34.24
CA ALA A 468 -4.65 13.08 -34.74
C ALA A 468 -3.59 12.33 -33.92
N LEU A 469 -2.54 13.03 -33.47
CA LEU A 469 -1.44 12.45 -32.68
C LEU A 469 -1.52 12.81 -31.18
N SER A 470 -2.67 13.29 -30.70
CA SER A 470 -2.86 13.59 -29.28
C SER A 470 -2.84 12.32 -28.43
N ASP A 471 -2.51 12.46 -27.15
CA ASP A 471 -2.55 11.34 -26.18
C ASP A 471 -3.93 10.69 -26.16
N SER A 472 -4.99 11.51 -26.27
CA SER A 472 -6.38 11.04 -26.30
C SER A 472 -6.69 10.20 -27.55
N SER A 473 -6.16 10.57 -28.73
CA SER A 473 -6.35 9.82 -29.96
C SER A 473 -5.62 8.48 -29.92
N ILE A 474 -4.41 8.46 -29.36
CA ILE A 474 -3.62 7.23 -29.19
C ILE A 474 -4.31 6.30 -28.16
N ALA A 475 -4.83 6.84 -27.06
CA ALA A 475 -5.56 6.07 -26.05
C ALA A 475 -6.84 5.41 -26.61
N LEU A 476 -7.51 6.08 -27.54
CA LEU A 476 -8.69 5.55 -28.22
C LEU A 476 -8.35 4.38 -29.13
N VAL A 477 -7.25 4.47 -29.87
CA VAL A 477 -6.81 3.36 -30.74
C VAL A 477 -6.38 2.15 -29.90
N VAL A 478 -5.71 2.36 -28.76
CA VAL A 478 -5.41 1.29 -27.78
C VAL A 478 -6.71 0.64 -27.26
N SER A 479 -7.72 1.45 -26.97
CA SER A 479 -9.03 0.96 -26.50
C SER A 479 -9.76 0.12 -27.56
N LEU A 480 -9.66 0.52 -28.84
CA LEU A 480 -10.20 -0.26 -29.97
C LEU A 480 -9.48 -1.59 -30.14
N ILE A 481 -8.16 -1.64 -30.04
CA ILE A 481 -7.38 -2.89 -30.11
C ILE A 481 -7.84 -3.85 -29.00
N SER A 482 -7.96 -3.34 -27.78
CA SER A 482 -8.43 -4.12 -26.63
C SER A 482 -9.85 -4.65 -26.85
N GLN A 483 -10.74 -3.85 -27.44
CA GLN A 483 -12.10 -4.25 -27.76
C GLN A 483 -12.15 -5.37 -28.81
N GLU A 484 -11.38 -5.27 -29.89
CA GLU A 484 -11.37 -6.29 -30.95
C GLU A 484 -10.74 -7.60 -30.45
N GLN A 485 -9.74 -7.54 -29.57
CA GLN A 485 -9.16 -8.73 -28.91
C GLN A 485 -10.17 -9.43 -28.00
N ILE A 486 -10.93 -8.68 -27.20
CA ILE A 486 -11.99 -9.24 -26.33
C ILE A 486 -13.13 -9.84 -27.16
N SER A 487 -13.38 -9.30 -28.35
CA SER A 487 -14.42 -9.75 -29.28
C SER A 487 -13.95 -10.85 -30.24
N ASP A 488 -12.74 -11.37 -30.06
CA ASP A 488 -12.08 -12.38 -30.91
C ASP A 488 -11.97 -11.99 -32.40
N GLN A 489 -11.89 -10.68 -32.69
CA GLN A 489 -11.71 -10.12 -34.04
C GLN A 489 -10.25 -9.74 -34.27
N LEU A 490 -9.39 -10.75 -34.31
CA LEU A 490 -7.93 -10.57 -34.38
C LEU A 490 -7.46 -9.82 -35.64
N ASP A 491 -8.11 -10.02 -36.78
CA ASP A 491 -7.78 -9.32 -38.04
C ASP A 491 -8.03 -7.80 -37.92
N ALA A 492 -9.11 -7.40 -37.25
CA ALA A 492 -9.43 -5.99 -37.01
C ALA A 492 -8.48 -5.37 -35.97
N ALA A 493 -8.14 -6.13 -34.92
CA ALA A 493 -7.15 -5.72 -33.92
C ALA A 493 -5.77 -5.46 -34.57
N GLU A 494 -5.34 -6.30 -35.51
CA GLU A 494 -4.07 -6.13 -36.22
C GLU A 494 -4.04 -4.85 -37.07
N ILE A 495 -5.16 -4.51 -37.72
CA ILE A 495 -5.29 -3.26 -38.50
C ILE A 495 -5.13 -2.04 -37.57
N HIS A 496 -5.79 -2.05 -36.42
CA HIS A 496 -5.67 -0.97 -35.44
C HIS A 496 -4.28 -0.88 -34.82
N ALA A 497 -3.62 -2.02 -34.55
CA ALA A 497 -2.26 -2.07 -34.04
C ALA A 497 -1.25 -1.46 -35.01
N LYS A 498 -1.37 -1.75 -36.31
CA LYS A 498 -0.54 -1.12 -37.36
C LYS A 498 -0.76 0.39 -37.44
N GLY A 499 -2.01 0.84 -37.28
CA GLY A 499 -2.35 2.26 -37.17
C GLY A 499 -1.70 2.93 -35.97
N LEU A 500 -1.78 2.29 -34.80
CA LEU A 500 -1.17 2.76 -33.55
C LEU A 500 0.35 2.88 -33.67
N GLU A 501 1.02 1.87 -34.22
CA GLU A 501 2.46 1.89 -34.46
C GLU A 501 2.86 3.10 -35.31
N LYS A 502 2.08 3.38 -36.37
CA LYS A 502 2.33 4.54 -37.24
C LYS A 502 2.13 5.87 -36.51
N MET A 503 1.12 5.99 -35.66
CA MET A 503 0.88 7.20 -34.85
C MET A 503 2.03 7.46 -33.88
N VAL A 504 2.53 6.41 -33.21
CA VAL A 504 3.68 6.51 -32.30
C VAL A 504 4.94 6.91 -33.04
N GLN A 505 5.20 6.32 -34.21
CA GLN A 505 6.34 6.71 -35.06
C GLN A 505 6.28 8.17 -35.49
N LEU A 506 5.11 8.66 -35.94
CA LEU A 506 4.91 10.05 -36.37
C LEU A 506 5.12 11.06 -35.24
N ARG A 507 4.96 10.64 -33.98
CA ARG A 507 5.20 11.48 -32.81
C ARG A 507 6.67 11.55 -32.37
N GLY A 508 7.55 10.80 -33.03
CA GLY A 508 8.97 10.69 -32.64
C GLY A 508 9.29 9.47 -31.79
N GLY A 509 8.41 8.46 -31.78
CA GLY A 509 8.59 7.21 -31.03
C GLY A 509 8.04 7.27 -29.61
N LEU A 510 8.16 6.15 -28.87
CA LEU A 510 7.61 5.99 -27.52
C LEU A 510 8.13 7.04 -26.51
N GLY A 511 9.36 7.53 -26.71
CA GLY A 511 9.95 8.59 -25.88
C GLY A 511 9.12 9.89 -25.86
N SER A 512 8.39 10.18 -26.94
CA SER A 512 7.51 11.34 -27.03
C SER A 512 6.20 11.22 -26.22
N LEU A 513 5.97 10.07 -25.60
CA LEU A 513 4.79 9.73 -24.80
C LEU A 513 5.13 9.48 -23.33
N GLU A 514 6.40 9.60 -22.92
CA GLU A 514 6.88 9.34 -21.56
C GLU A 514 6.20 10.21 -20.47
N GLY A 515 5.68 11.37 -20.85
CA GLY A 515 4.87 12.23 -19.97
C GLY A 515 3.49 11.65 -19.60
N ASN A 516 3.06 10.57 -20.27
CA ASN A 516 1.79 9.89 -20.05
C ASN A 516 2.01 8.37 -19.89
N VAL A 517 2.60 8.01 -18.75
CA VAL A 517 2.97 6.63 -18.40
C VAL A 517 1.83 5.61 -18.57
N PRO A 518 0.55 5.89 -18.19
CA PRO A 518 -0.55 4.96 -18.44
C PRO A 518 -0.79 4.66 -19.92
N LEU A 519 -0.62 5.66 -20.79
CA LEU A 519 -0.76 5.49 -22.23
C LEU A 519 0.36 4.64 -22.82
N VAL A 520 1.60 4.87 -22.39
CA VAL A 520 2.77 4.05 -22.80
C VAL A 520 2.59 2.59 -22.39
N LEU A 521 2.07 2.34 -21.18
CA LEU A 521 1.76 0.99 -20.71
C LEU A 521 0.64 0.33 -21.52
N GLY A 522 -0.36 1.11 -21.97
CA GLY A 522 -1.44 0.61 -22.83
C GLY A 522 -0.98 0.25 -24.25
N ILE A 523 0.04 0.94 -24.79
CA ILE A 523 0.61 0.67 -26.11
C ILE A 523 1.52 -0.58 -26.11
N CYS A 524 2.20 -0.83 -24.99
CA CYS A 524 3.17 -1.93 -24.85
C CYS A 524 2.54 -3.27 -24.44
N LYS A 525 1.27 -3.27 -24.03
CA LYS A 525 0.45 -4.46 -23.82
C LYS A 525 -0.15 -4.90 -25.13
#